data_AF-A0A440KLJ3-F1
#
_entry.id   AF-A0A440KLJ3-F1
#
_cell.length_a   1.000
_cell.length_b   1.000
_cell.length_c   1.000
_cell.angle_alpha   90.00
_cell.angle_beta   90.00
_cell.angle_gamma   90.00
#
_symmetry.space_group_name_H-M   'P 1'
#
loop_
_entity.id
_entity.type
_entity.pdbx_description
1 polymer ?
#
loop_
_entity_poly.entity_id
_entity_poly.type
_entity_poly.pdbx_seq_one_letter_code
_entity_poly.pdbx_strand_id
1 'polypeptide(L)'
;MLELLAVALRNWKLIALGTLIAAVPIAYLVGHGRGDDAGYDRRVAETAAADLKAELERKGDNAKLRGMSDYDLCVSGLRGSGMPVDACEQLRRVRVEQP
;
A
#
# COMPACT_ATOMS: atom_id res chain seq x y z
N MET A 1 -27.56 35.92 29.74
CA MET A 1 -28.14 35.81 28.38
C MET A 1 -28.40 37.18 27.77
N LEU A 2 -29.26 38.03 28.36
CA LEU A 2 -29.51 39.41 27.87
C LEU A 2 -28.24 40.28 27.81
N GLU A 3 -27.39 40.23 28.84
CA GLU A 3 -26.12 40.97 28.88
C GLU A 3 -25.14 40.58 27.76
N LEU A 4 -25.05 39.28 27.44
CA LEU A 4 -24.20 38.78 26.35
C LEU A 4 -24.69 39.24 24.98
N LEU A 5 -26.01 39.26 24.79
CA LEU A 5 -26.64 39.78 23.57
C LEU A 5 -26.42 41.29 23.42
N ALA A 6 -26.53 42.07 24.49
CA ALA A 6 -26.29 43.51 24.47
C ALA A 6 -24.83 43.85 24.14
N VAL A 7 -23.87 43.12 24.73
CA VAL A 7 -22.44 43.25 24.43
C VAL A 7 -22.13 42.84 22.99
N ALA A 8 -22.72 41.75 22.51
CA ALA A 8 -22.54 41.29 21.13
C ALA A 8 -23.11 42.28 20.11
N LEU A 9 -24.27 42.87 20.37
CA LEU A 9 -24.88 43.90 19.52
C LEU A 9 -24.05 45.19 19.52
N ARG A 10 -23.54 45.61 20.69
CA ARG A 10 -22.70 46.82 20.78
C ARG A 10 -21.35 46.65 20.06
N ASN A 11 -20.78 45.46 20.13
CA ASN A 11 -19.44 45.16 19.58
C ASN A 11 -19.48 44.32 18.29
N TRP A 12 -20.63 44.30 17.58
CA TRP A 12 -20.85 43.37 16.46
C TRP A 12 -19.79 43.51 15.35
N LYS A 13 -19.29 44.74 15.11
CA LYS A 13 -18.21 45.00 14.14
C LYS A 13 -16.90 44.30 14.52
N LEU A 14 -16.56 44.29 15.81
CA LEU A 14 -15.35 43.61 16.30
C LEU A 14 -15.51 42.10 16.23
N ILE A 15 -16.71 41.59 16.49
CA ILE A 15 -17.04 40.17 16.33
C ILE A 15 -16.92 39.78 14.85
N ALA A 16 -17.51 40.55 13.93
CA ALA A 16 -17.43 40.31 12.50
C ALA A 16 -16.00 40.37 11.96
N LEU A 17 -15.19 41.30 12.46
CA LEU A 17 -13.77 41.38 12.09
C LEU A 17 -12.99 40.17 12.64
N GLY A 18 -13.23 39.80 13.89
CA GLY A 18 -12.62 38.64 14.53
C GLY A 18 -12.96 37.33 13.82
N THR A 19 -14.21 37.14 13.38
CA THR A 19 -14.61 35.96 12.62
C THR A 19 -13.96 35.91 11.24
N LEU A 20 -13.85 37.03 10.53
CA LEU A 20 -13.16 37.09 9.24
C LEU A 20 -11.68 36.74 9.37
N ILE A 21 -11.00 37.24 10.40
CA ILE A 21 -9.59 36.94 10.66
C ILE A 21 -9.42 35.46 11.04
N ALA A 22 -10.29 34.93 11.90
CA ALA A 22 -10.24 33.54 12.35
C ALA A 22 -10.61 32.53 11.25
N ALA A 23 -11.39 32.94 10.25
CA ALA A 23 -11.84 32.04 9.18
C ALA A 23 -10.68 31.44 8.39
N VAL A 24 -9.62 32.21 8.13
CA VAL A 24 -8.45 31.76 7.36
C VAL A 24 -7.67 30.63 8.06
N PRO A 25 -7.17 30.78 9.29
CA PRO A 25 -6.46 29.70 9.97
C PRO A 25 -7.37 28.49 10.26
N ILE A 26 -8.65 28.69 10.55
CA ILE A 26 -9.61 27.59 10.73
C ILE A 26 -9.75 26.80 9.43
N ALA A 27 -9.95 27.47 8.30
CA ALA A 27 -10.06 26.82 7.00
C ALA A 27 -8.78 26.05 6.65
N TYR A 28 -7.62 26.61 6.94
CA TYR A 28 -6.33 25.94 6.75
C TYR A 28 -6.23 24.64 7.56
N LEU A 29 -6.49 24.70 8.87
CA LEU A 29 -6.38 23.52 9.75
C LEU A 29 -7.36 22.41 9.35
N VAL A 30 -8.60 22.79 9.03
CA VAL A 30 -9.64 21.85 8.59
C VAL A 30 -9.29 21.23 7.24
N GLY A 31 -8.79 22.03 6.29
CA GLY A 31 -8.37 21.54 4.97
C GLY A 31 -7.14 20.63 5.05
N HIS A 32 -6.15 21.02 5.86
CA HIS A 32 -4.92 20.26 6.06
C HIS A 32 -5.21 18.90 6.70
N GLY A 33 -5.95 18.86 7.81
CA GLY A 33 -6.27 17.60 8.49
C GLY A 33 -7.04 16.64 7.58
N ARG A 34 -8.05 17.13 6.85
CA ARG A 34 -8.76 16.30 5.86
C ARG A 34 -7.86 15.83 4.71
N GLY A 35 -6.92 16.66 4.29
CA GLY A 35 -5.95 16.32 3.25
C GLY A 35 -5.01 15.20 3.70
N ASP A 36 -4.52 15.29 4.94
CA ASP A 36 -3.66 14.27 5.54
C ASP A 36 -4.38 12.93 5.68
N ASP A 37 -5.61 12.94 6.22
CA ASP A 37 -6.43 11.74 6.39
C ASP A 37 -6.70 11.06 5.04
N ALA A 38 -7.15 11.83 4.04
CA ALA A 38 -7.42 11.31 2.71
C ALA A 38 -6.15 10.80 2.00
N GLY A 39 -5.02 11.47 2.20
CA GLY A 39 -3.72 11.06 1.68
C GLY A 39 -3.23 9.77 2.33
N TYR A 40 -3.37 9.67 3.64
CA TYR A 40 -3.00 8.49 4.43
C TYR A 40 -3.85 7.27 4.05
N ASP A 41 -5.18 7.43 4.01
CA ASP A 41 -6.11 6.36 3.64
C ASP A 41 -5.81 5.82 2.24
N ARG A 42 -5.55 6.73 1.28
CA ARG A 42 -5.16 6.35 -0.07
C ARG A 42 -3.85 5.56 -0.08
N ARG A 43 -2.83 6.00 0.66
CA ARG A 43 -1.55 5.30 0.76
C ARG A 43 -1.68 3.93 1.39
N VAL A 44 -2.50 3.80 2.43
CA VAL A 44 -2.78 2.51 3.07
C VAL A 44 -3.46 1.57 2.09
N ALA A 45 -4.46 2.05 1.35
CA ALA A 45 -5.15 1.24 0.33
C ALA A 45 -4.22 0.80 -0.81
N GLU A 46 -3.40 1.71 -1.35
CA GLU A 46 -2.39 1.40 -2.37
C GLU A 46 -1.38 0.37 -1.88
N THR A 47 -0.91 0.51 -0.63
CA THR A 47 0.06 -0.41 -0.02
C THR A 47 -0.55 -1.78 0.23
N ALA A 48 -1.78 -1.85 0.76
CA ALA A 48 -2.49 -3.10 1.00
C ALA A 48 -2.77 -3.87 -0.32
N ALA A 49 -3.13 -3.16 -1.39
CA ALA A 49 -3.32 -3.76 -2.70
C ALA A 49 -2.00 -4.30 -3.28
N ALA A 50 -0.89 -3.57 -3.10
CA ALA A 50 0.43 -4.00 -3.53
C ALA A 50 0.91 -5.24 -2.78
N ASP A 51 0.69 -5.30 -1.46
CA ASP A 51 1.07 -6.44 -0.62
C ASP A 51 0.27 -7.70 -0.97
N LEU A 52 -1.06 -7.56 -1.14
CA LEU A 52 -1.91 -8.66 -1.60
C LEU A 52 -1.46 -9.19 -2.97
N LYS A 53 -1.11 -8.31 -3.90
CA LYS A 53 -0.59 -8.71 -5.21
C LYS A 53 0.71 -9.48 -5.07
N ALA A 54 1.65 -9.01 -4.25
CA ALA A 54 2.92 -9.69 -4.00
C ALA A 54 2.71 -11.08 -3.36
N GLU A 55 1.74 -11.21 -2.46
CA GLU A 55 1.39 -12.50 -1.86
C GLU A 55 0.78 -13.46 -2.90
N LEU A 56 -0.11 -12.97 -3.76
CA LEU A 56 -0.69 -13.75 -4.85
C LEU A 56 0.37 -14.21 -5.86
N GLU A 57 1.30 -13.34 -6.23
CA GLU A 57 2.44 -13.68 -7.10
C GLU A 57 3.31 -14.75 -6.45
N ARG A 58 3.65 -14.62 -5.15
CA ARG A 58 4.37 -15.66 -4.41
C ARG A 58 3.63 -16.99 -4.36
N LYS A 59 2.31 -16.98 -4.14
CA LYS A 59 1.49 -18.20 -4.15
C LYS A 59 1.43 -18.83 -5.53
N GLY A 60 1.30 -18.01 -6.58
CA GLY A 60 1.30 -18.45 -7.97
C GLY A 60 2.64 -19.06 -8.38
N ASP A 61 3.75 -18.40 -8.05
CA ASP A 61 5.10 -18.92 -8.29
C ASP A 61 5.34 -20.20 -7.51
N ASN A 62 4.94 -20.27 -6.24
CA ASN A 62 5.11 -21.49 -5.46
C ASN A 62 4.25 -22.65 -6.02
N ALA A 63 3.03 -22.37 -6.48
CA ALA A 63 2.19 -23.36 -7.15
C ALA A 63 2.82 -23.84 -8.46
N LYS A 64 3.39 -22.94 -9.25
CA LYS A 64 4.12 -23.26 -10.48
C LYS A 64 5.35 -24.13 -10.21
N LEU A 65 6.13 -23.79 -9.18
CA LEU A 65 7.31 -24.55 -8.77
C LEU A 65 6.92 -25.97 -8.30
N ARG A 66 5.83 -26.10 -7.52
CA ARG A 66 5.32 -27.41 -7.07
C ARG A 66 4.82 -28.30 -8.21
N GLY A 67 4.42 -27.72 -9.35
CA GLY A 67 4.00 -28.46 -10.53
C GLY A 67 5.13 -28.87 -11.48
N MET A 68 6.35 -28.35 -11.28
CA MET A 68 7.51 -28.67 -12.10
C MET A 68 8.22 -29.92 -11.58
N SER A 69 8.79 -30.71 -12.49
CA SER A 69 9.69 -31.80 -12.09
C SER A 69 11.07 -31.25 -11.68
N ASP A 70 11.83 -32.00 -10.88
CA ASP A 70 13.19 -31.60 -10.43
C ASP A 70 14.11 -31.22 -11.59
N TYR A 71 13.95 -31.89 -12.74
CA TYR A 71 14.63 -31.56 -13.98
C TYR A 71 14.23 -30.16 -14.49
N ASP A 72 12.94 -29.86 -14.58
CA ASP A 72 12.43 -28.58 -15.09
C ASP A 72 12.79 -27.42 -14.15
N LEU A 73 12.80 -27.68 -12.84
CA LEU A 73 13.29 -26.75 -11.81
C LEU A 73 14.78 -26.44 -12.02
N CYS A 74 15.62 -27.47 -12.20
CA CYS A 74 17.05 -27.29 -12.44
C CYS A 74 17.33 -26.50 -13.73
N VAL A 75 16.67 -26.86 -14.83
CA VAL A 75 16.86 -26.19 -16.13
C VAL A 75 16.42 -24.73 -16.06
N SER A 76 15.28 -24.45 -15.43
CA SER A 76 14.77 -23.08 -15.32
C SER A 76 15.71 -22.19 -14.47
N GLY A 77 16.25 -22.70 -13.36
CA GLY A 77 17.20 -21.96 -12.51
C GLY A 77 18.56 -21.72 -13.17
N LEU A 78 19.15 -22.75 -13.80
CA LEU A 78 20.46 -22.63 -14.46
C LEU A 78 20.39 -21.76 -15.73
N ARG A 79 19.34 -21.90 -16.54
CA ARG A 79 19.15 -21.07 -17.74
C ARG A 79 18.91 -19.61 -17.40
N GLY A 80 18.16 -19.31 -16.34
CA GLY A 80 17.97 -17.95 -15.84
C GLY A 80 19.27 -17.27 -15.40
N SER A 81 20.28 -18.07 -15.04
CA SER A 81 21.60 -17.61 -14.60
C SER A 81 22.67 -17.68 -15.70
N GLY A 82 22.31 -18.07 -16.93
CA GLY A 82 23.25 -18.22 -18.05
C GLY A 82 24.22 -19.41 -17.91
N MET A 83 23.94 -20.37 -17.03
CA MET A 83 24.79 -21.54 -16.76
C MET A 83 24.42 -22.74 -17.65
N PRO A 84 25.38 -23.63 -17.95
CA PRO A 84 25.12 -24.85 -18.72
C PRO A 84 24.17 -25.79 -17.98
N VAL A 85 23.17 -26.32 -18.70
CA VAL A 85 22.07 -27.14 -18.12
C VAL A 85 22.35 -28.63 -18.15
N ASP A 86 23.52 -29.05 -18.62
CA ASP A 86 23.89 -30.45 -18.84
C ASP A 86 23.90 -31.25 -17.52
N ALA A 87 24.22 -30.58 -16.41
CA ALA A 87 24.17 -31.16 -15.07
C ALA A 87 22.75 -31.58 -14.65
N CYS A 88 21.70 -30.94 -15.19
CA CYS A 88 20.31 -31.26 -14.87
C CYS A 88 19.86 -32.61 -15.43
N GLU A 89 20.50 -33.14 -16.49
CA GLU A 89 20.15 -34.46 -17.05
C GLU A 89 20.36 -35.60 -16.05
N GLN A 90 21.19 -35.41 -15.02
CA GLN A 90 21.35 -36.38 -13.93
C GLN A 90 20.05 -36.57 -13.13
N LEU A 91 19.25 -35.50 -12.96
CA LEU A 91 17.97 -35.54 -12.23
C LEU A 91 16.87 -36.29 -12.99
N ARG A 92 17.02 -36.45 -14.30
CA ARG A 92 16.11 -37.23 -15.14
C ARG A 92 16.15 -38.73 -14.83
N ARG A 93 17.25 -39.21 -14.25
CA ARG A 93 17.48 -40.62 -13.88
C ARG A 93 17.08 -40.96 -12.44
N VAL A 94 16.88 -39.96 -11.59
CA VAL A 94 16.55 -40.12 -10.15
C VAL A 94 15.06 -40.39 -9.92
N ARG A 95 14.19 -40.16 -10.92
CA ARG A 95 12.73 -40.38 -10.85
C ARG A 95 12.28 -41.84 -10.61
N VAL A 96 13.20 -42.81 -10.48
CA VAL A 96 12.87 -44.24 -10.32
C VAL A 96 12.73 -44.66 -8.84
N GLU A 97 13.21 -43.85 -7.88
CA GLU A 97 13.12 -44.20 -6.46
C GLU A 97 12.53 -43.04 -5.64
N GLN A 98 11.21 -43.01 -5.52
CA GLN A 98 10.53 -42.37 -4.40
C GLN A 98 9.39 -43.29 -3.92
N PRO A 99 9.39 -43.77 -2.65
CA PRO A 99 8.31 -44.58 -2.08
C PRO A 99 7.01 -43.81 -1.85
#